data_AF-A0A3D0X400-F1
#
_entry.id   AF-A0A3D0X400-F1
#
_cell.length_a   1.000
_cell.length_b   1.000
_cell.length_c   1.000
_cell.angle_alpha   90.00
_cell.angle_beta   90.00
_cell.angle_gamma   90.00
#
_symmetry.space_group_name_H-M   'P 1'
#
loop_
_entity.id
_entity.type
_entity.pdbx_description
1 polymer ?
#
loop_
_entity_poly.entity_id
_entity_poly.type
_entity_poly.pdbx_seq_one_letter_code
_entity_poly.pdbx_strand_id
1 'polypeptide(L)' 'MILLSKQQLIAIHDQIVLATGGTTGIRDEGLLDAAIAA' A
#
# COMPACT_ATOMS: atom_id res chain seq x y z
N MET A 1 7.33 -4.18 -18.06
CA MET A 1 7.38 -3.73 -16.66
C MET A 1 5.96 -3.63 -16.15
N ILE A 2 5.67 -4.16 -14.96
CA ILE A 2 4.36 -4.04 -14.31
C ILE A 2 4.47 -2.90 -13.31
N LEU A 3 3.63 -1.89 -13.45
CA LEU A 3 3.53 -0.77 -12.52
C LEU A 3 2.21 -0.91 -11.76
N LEU A 4 2.28 -0.90 -10.43
CA LEU A 4 1.09 -0.99 -9.57
C LEU A 4 0.55 0.41 -9.32
N SER A 5 -0.77 0.58 -9.40
CA SER A 5 -1.41 1.82 -8.97
C SER A 5 -1.45 1.90 -7.44
N LYS A 6 -1.58 3.12 -6.90
CA LYS A 6 -1.76 3.36 -5.46
C LYS A 6 -2.84 2.47 -4.85
N GLN A 7 -3.98 2.35 -5.53
CA GLN A 7 -5.10 1.50 -5.09
C GLN A 7 -4.75 0.01 -5.08
N GLN A 8 -4.01 -0.47 -6.08
CA GLN A 8 -3.54 -1.86 -6.11
C GLN A 8 -2.56 -2.14 -4.97
N LEU A 9 -1.66 -1.20 -4.68
CA LEU A 9 -0.70 -1.33 -3.59
C LEU A 9 -1.40 -1.43 -2.23
N ILE A 10 -2.39 -0.55 -1.98
CA ILE A 10 -3.19 -0.57 -0.75
C ILE A 10 -3.96 -1.88 -0.62
N ALA A 11 -4.61 -2.33 -1.69
CA ALA A 11 -5.38 -3.58 -1.68
C ALA A 11 -4.50 -4.80 -1.38
N ILE A 12 -3.30 -4.86 -1.96
CA ILE A 12 -2.33 -5.93 -1.68
C ILE A 12 -1.86 -5.86 -0.22
N HIS A 13 -1.57 -4.66 0.30
CA HIS A 13 -1.17 -4.47 1.69
C HIS A 13 -2.24 -5.00 2.66
N ASP A 14 -3.51 -4.62 2.45
CA ASP A 14 -4.61 -5.08 3.29
C ASP A 14 -4.77 -6.61 3.25
N GLN A 15 -4.61 -7.23 2.07
CA GLN A 15 -4.63 -8.68 1.93
C GLN A 15 -3.50 -9.38 2.69
N ILE A 16 -2.30 -8.81 2.64
CA ILE A 16 -1.14 -9.35 3.38
C ILE A 16 -1.39 -9.23 4.88
N VAL A 17 -1.81 -8.05 5.36
CA VAL A 17 -2.10 -7.83 6.79
C VAL A 17 -3.21 -8.75 7.29
N LEU A 18 -4.24 -9.01 6.48
CA LEU A 18 -5.31 -9.95 6.81
C LEU A 18 -4.77 -11.38 6.97
N ALA A 19 -3.82 -11.79 6.13
CA ALA A 19 -3.25 -13.14 6.15
C ALA A 19 -2.18 -13.33 7.23
N THR A 20 -1.37 -12.32 7.53
CA THR A 20 -0.24 -12.42 8.48
C THR A 20 -0.56 -11.90 9.87
N GLY A 21 -1.68 -11.18 10.02
CA GLY A 21 -1.94 -10.34 11.18
C GLY A 21 -1.13 -9.04 11.13
N GLY A 22 -1.70 -7.97 11.70
CA GLY A 22 -1.10 -6.63 11.71
C GLY A 22 -2.15 -5.53 11.81
N THR A 23 -1.73 -4.29 11.56
CA THR A 23 -2.63 -3.12 11.55
C THR A 23 -2.76 -2.62 10.13
N THR A 24 -3.99 -2.49 9.65
CA THR A 24 -4.29 -1.87 8.35
C THR A 24 -4.29 -0.36 8.47
N GLY A 25 -4.21 0.32 7.33
CA GLY A 25 -4.30 1.78 7.24
C GLY A 25 -3.01 2.45 6.77
N ILE A 26 -3.17 3.66 6.26
CA ILE A 26 -2.07 4.47 5.72
C ILE A 26 -1.67 5.49 6.77
N ARG A 27 -0.38 5.55 7.09
CA ARG A 27 0.15 6.52 8.06
C ARG A 27 -0.01 7.96 7.58
N ASP A 28 0.35 8.21 6.32
CA ASP A 28 0.27 9.52 5.68
C ASP A 28 0.14 9.31 4.16
N GLU A 29 -0.85 9.95 3.54
CA GLU A 29 -1.08 9.79 2.10
C GLU A 29 0.02 10.44 1.24
N GLY A 30 0.56 11.58 1.66
CA GLY A 30 1.64 12.27 0.95
C GLY A 30 2.94 11.48 0.98
N LEU A 31 3.22 10.79 2.08
CA LEU A 31 4.34 9.86 2.19
C LEU A 31 4.18 8.66 1.23
N LEU A 32 2.96 8.12 1.12
CA LEU A 32 2.67 7.02 0.19
C LEU A 32 2.84 7.48 -1.26
N ASP A 33 2.33 8.65 -1.61
CA ASP A 33 2.46 9.20 -2.97
C ASP A 33 3.93 9.50 -3.31
N ALA A 34 4.71 10.04 -2.37
CA ALA A 34 6.15 10.25 -2.55
C ALA A 34 6.91 8.93 -2.78
N ALA A 35 6.54 7.86 -2.06
CA ALA A 35 7.16 6.54 -2.21
C ALA A 35 6.81 5.84 -3.53
N ILE A 36 5.61 6.09 -4.08
CA ILE A 36 5.18 5.55 -5.38
C ILE A 36 5.78 6.35 -6.54
N ALA A 37 6.05 7.65 -6.35
CA ALA A 37 6.60 8.54 -7.38
C ALA A 37 8.14 8.47 -7.51
N ALA A 38 8.84 7.85 -6.56
CA ALA A 38 10.30 7.68 -6.55
C ALA A 38 10.76 6.46 -7.36
#